data_AF-A0A090L856-F1
#
_entry.id   AF-A0A090L856-F1
#
_cell.length_a   1.000
_cell.length_b   1.000
_cell.length_c   1.000
_cell.angle_alpha   90.00
_cell.angle_beta   90.00
_cell.angle_gamma   90.00
#
_symmetry.space_group_name_H-M   'P 1'
#
loop_
_entity.id
_entity.type
_entity.pdbx_description
1 polymer ?
#
loop_
_entity_poly.entity_id
_entity_poly.type
_entity_poly.pdbx_seq_one_letter_code
_entity_poly.pdbx_strand_id
1 'polypeptide(L)'
;MARGNQRDLAREKNLKKQKELQKAKGAANKGANVGMNFDARQQRDAELMRKKQEAAAAKKAAEDAANLAKGPKVVKYDPLK
;
A
#
# COMPACT_ATOMS: atom_id res chain seq x y z
N MET A 1 4.09 -16.79 43.92
CA MET A 1 3.56 -16.75 42.54
C MET A 1 2.99 -15.39 42.10
N ALA A 2 3.11 -14.29 42.86
CA ALA A 2 2.53 -12.98 42.49
C ALA A 2 3.52 -11.96 41.83
N ARG A 3 4.71 -12.40 41.41
CA ARG A 3 5.75 -11.52 40.80
C ARG A 3 6.02 -11.78 39.31
N GLY A 4 5.59 -12.94 38.77
CA GLY A 4 5.73 -13.25 37.34
C GLY A 4 4.87 -12.32 36.49
N ASN A 5 3.60 -12.17 36.87
CA ASN A 5 2.64 -11.32 36.16
C ASN A 5 3.06 -9.84 36.10
N GLN A 6 3.65 -9.28 37.18
CA GLN A 6 4.11 -7.89 37.18
C GLN A 6 5.31 -7.66 36.25
N ARG A 7 6.23 -8.62 36.16
CA ARG A 7 7.40 -8.54 35.28
C ARG A 7 7.00 -8.64 33.81
N ASP A 8 6.09 -9.55 33.50
CA ASP A 8 5.57 -9.73 32.15
C ASP A 8 4.77 -8.49 31.70
N LEU A 9 3.90 -7.97 32.57
CA LEU A 9 3.16 -6.73 32.32
C LEU A 9 4.07 -5.50 32.16
N ALA A 10 5.18 -5.41 32.91
CA ALA A 10 6.18 -4.36 32.71
C ALA A 10 6.92 -4.51 31.37
N ARG A 11 7.26 -5.73 30.96
CA ARG A 11 7.85 -5.99 29.63
C ARG A 11 6.88 -5.62 28.52
N GLU A 12 5.61 -5.99 28.63
CA GLU A 12 4.58 -5.63 27.66
C GLU A 12 4.39 -4.11 27.55
N LYS A 13 4.33 -3.41 28.69
CA LYS A 13 4.25 -1.93 28.72
C LYS A 13 5.47 -1.29 28.06
N ASN A 14 6.67 -1.80 28.31
CA ASN A 14 7.89 -1.29 27.69
C ASN A 14 7.91 -1.57 26.18
N LEU A 15 7.52 -2.77 25.75
CA LEU A 15 7.41 -3.11 24.33
C LEU A 15 6.36 -2.24 23.64
N LYS A 16 5.21 -2.00 24.27
CA LYS A 16 4.17 -1.11 23.75
C LYS A 16 4.70 0.33 23.63
N LYS A 17 5.38 0.84 24.66
CA LYS A 17 6.01 2.17 24.63
C LYS A 17 7.06 2.29 23.53
N GLN A 18 7.91 1.28 23.35
CA GLN A 18 8.89 1.26 22.26
C GLN A 18 8.22 1.25 20.89
N LYS A 19 7.15 0.47 20.70
CA LYS A 19 6.37 0.46 19.45
C LYS A 19 5.73 1.81 19.16
N GLU A 20 5.15 2.47 20.17
CA GLU A 20 4.58 3.80 20.03
C GLU A 20 5.65 4.85 19.68
N LEU A 21 6.81 4.80 20.34
CA LEU A 21 7.94 5.67 20.00
C LEU A 21 8.40 5.47 18.55
N GLN A 22 8.45 4.22 18.06
CA GLN A 22 8.81 3.93 16.67
C GLN A 22 7.77 4.49 15.67
N LYS A 23 6.47 4.47 16.01
CA LYS A 23 5.42 5.09 15.18
C LYS A 23 5.50 6.62 15.17
N ALA A 24 5.85 7.20 16.33
CA ALA A 24 5.97 8.65 16.53
C ALA A 24 7.24 9.27 15.92
N LYS A 25 8.22 8.45 15.50
CA LYS A 25 9.40 8.96 14.77
C LYS A 25 8.96 9.75 13.55
N GLY A 26 9.58 10.89 13.27
CA GLY A 26 9.34 11.65 12.04
C GLY A 26 9.68 10.83 10.79
N ALA A 27 9.13 11.20 9.63
CA ALA A 27 9.30 10.48 8.37
C ALA A 27 10.77 10.18 8.02
N ALA A 28 11.70 11.03 8.48
CA ALA A 28 13.13 10.84 8.29
C ALA A 28 13.77 9.70 9.08
N ASN A 29 13.17 9.33 10.21
CA ASN A 29 13.70 8.32 11.11
C ASN A 29 12.89 7.01 11.03
N LYS A 30 11.99 6.88 10.04
CA LYS A 30 11.17 5.69 9.83
C LYS A 30 11.79 4.76 8.80
N GLY A 31 12.15 3.54 9.22
CA GLY A 31 12.47 2.41 8.34
C GLY A 31 13.43 2.75 7.20
N ALA A 32 12.98 2.53 5.96
CA ALA A 32 13.78 2.74 4.74
C ALA A 32 14.10 4.21 4.40
N ASN A 33 13.66 5.17 5.23
CA ASN A 33 13.99 6.59 5.07
C ASN A 33 15.21 7.01 5.92
N VAL A 34 15.63 6.18 6.87
CA VAL A 34 16.79 6.47 7.73
C VAL A 34 18.03 6.61 6.84
N GLY A 35 18.74 7.72 6.99
CA GLY A 35 19.96 8.01 6.23
C GLY A 35 19.73 8.53 4.80
N MET A 36 18.48 8.67 4.35
CA MET A 36 18.18 9.31 3.06
C MET A 36 17.98 10.80 3.20
N ASN A 37 18.59 11.58 2.31
CA ASN A 37 18.31 12.99 2.14
C ASN A 37 16.89 13.19 1.54
N PHE A 38 16.43 14.44 1.52
CA PHE A 38 15.10 14.79 1.01
C PHE A 38 14.94 14.40 -0.47
N ASP A 39 15.93 14.74 -1.29
CA ASP A 39 15.90 14.50 -2.74
C ASP A 39 15.78 13.01 -3.08
N ALA A 40 16.53 12.14 -2.41
CA ALA A 40 16.44 10.69 -2.65
C ALA A 40 15.06 10.12 -2.32
N ARG A 41 14.36 10.68 -1.34
CA ARG A 41 12.97 10.28 -1.03
C ARG A 41 12.01 10.75 -2.10
N GLN A 42 12.16 11.99 -2.54
CA GLN A 42 11.35 12.54 -3.61
C GLN A 42 11.51 11.76 -4.92
N GLN A 43 12.74 11.38 -5.28
CA GLN A 43 13.00 10.55 -6.45
C GLN A 43 12.35 9.17 -6.33
N ARG A 44 12.49 8.51 -5.17
CA ARG A 44 11.83 7.22 -4.93
C ARG A 44 10.31 7.31 -5.05
N ASP A 45 9.71 8.33 -4.43
CA ASP A 45 8.25 8.53 -4.49
C ASP A 45 7.79 8.79 -5.93
N ALA A 46 8.56 9.56 -6.70
CA ALA A 46 8.32 9.79 -8.12
C ALA A 46 8.43 8.50 -8.95
N GLU A 47 9.45 7.68 -8.73
CA GLU A 47 9.62 6.38 -9.40
C GLU A 47 8.46 5.42 -9.12
N LEU A 48 8.01 5.35 -7.86
CA LEU A 48 6.86 4.53 -7.48
C LEU A 48 5.59 5.01 -8.17
N MET A 49 5.39 6.33 -8.32
CA MET A 49 4.26 6.88 -9.05
C MET A 49 4.32 6.59 -10.54
N ARG A 50 5.49 6.69 -11.19
CA ARG A 50 5.66 6.32 -12.60
C ARG A 50 5.34 4.84 -12.82
N LYS A 51 5.90 3.95 -11.99
CA LYS A 51 5.60 2.51 -12.04
C LYS A 51 4.11 2.22 -11.85
N LYS A 52 3.43 2.94 -10.95
CA LYS A 52 1.99 2.79 -10.73
C LYS A 52 1.18 3.24 -11.94
N GLN A 53 1.57 4.33 -12.60
CA GLN A 53 0.93 4.81 -13.83
C GLN A 53 1.13 3.83 -14.99
N GLU A 54 2.35 3.33 -15.17
CA GLU A 54 2.66 2.31 -16.19
C GLU A 54 1.85 1.04 -15.95
N ALA A 55 1.78 0.55 -14.72
CA ALA A 55 0.96 -0.61 -14.36
C ALA A 55 -0.54 -0.36 -14.57
N ALA A 56 -1.03 0.85 -14.27
CA ALA A 56 -2.43 1.20 -14.51
C ALA A 56 -2.75 1.29 -16.01
N ALA A 57 -1.85 1.87 -16.81
CA ALA A 57 -1.98 1.94 -18.26
C ALA A 57 -1.97 0.54 -18.89
N ALA A 58 -1.07 -0.34 -18.43
CA ALA A 58 -1.01 -1.73 -18.90
C ALA A 58 -2.30 -2.50 -18.55
N LYS A 59 -2.84 -2.32 -17.33
CA LYS A 59 -4.12 -2.91 -16.93
C LYS A 59 -5.28 -2.40 -17.79
N LYS A 60 -5.34 -1.08 -18.00
CA LYS A 60 -6.37 -0.47 -18.85
C LYS A 60 -6.29 -0.99 -20.28
N ALA A 61 -5.10 -1.08 -20.85
CA ALA A 61 -4.90 -1.64 -22.20
C ALA A 61 -5.34 -3.11 -22.29
N ALA A 62 -5.07 -3.91 -21.26
CA ALA A 62 -5.53 -5.30 -21.19
C ALA A 62 -7.06 -5.41 -21.04
N GLU A 63 -7.67 -4.53 -20.25
CA GLU A 63 -9.13 -4.45 -20.09
C GLU A 63 -9.82 -4.00 -21.38
N ASP A 64 -9.27 -2.98 -22.06
CA ASP A 64 -9.78 -2.49 -23.35
C ASP A 64 -9.67 -3.57 -24.43
N ALA A 65 -8.55 -4.30 -24.48
CA ALA A 65 -8.38 -5.45 -25.38
C ALA A 65 -9.36 -6.58 -25.05
N ALA A 66 -9.60 -6.87 -23.76
CA ALA A 66 -10.57 -7.87 -23.33
C ALA A 66 -12.02 -7.45 -23.63
N ASN A 67 -12.33 -6.16 -23.57
CA ASN A 67 -13.65 -5.63 -23.92
C ASN A 67 -13.90 -5.64 -25.44
N LEU A 68 -12.88 -5.33 -26.24
CA LEU A 68 -12.92 -5.48 -27.71
C LEU A 68 -13.10 -6.94 -28.12
N ALA A 69 -12.41 -7.88 -27.45
CA ALA A 69 -12.53 -9.31 -27.71
C ALA A 69 -13.91 -9.90 -27.34
N LYS A 70 -14.63 -9.30 -26.38
CA LYS A 70 -15.99 -9.72 -26.01
C LYS A 70 -17.06 -9.39 -27.06
N GLY A 71 -16.72 -8.58 -28.07
CA GLY A 71 -17.63 -8.21 -29.15
C GLY A 71 -18.81 -7.34 -28.70
N PRO A 72 -19.56 -6.73 -29.64
CA PRO A 72 -20.76 -5.99 -29.30
C PRO A 72 -21.79 -6.89 -28.63
N LYS A 73 -22.33 -6.48 -27.49
CA LYS A 73 -23.50 -7.15 -26.89
C LYS A 73 -24.66 -7.06 -27.87
N VAL A 74 -24.92 -8.15 -28.58
CA VAL A 74 -26.12 -8.28 -29.40
C VAL A 74 -27.31 -8.39 -28.45
N VAL A 75 -27.93 -7.25 -28.16
CA VAL A 75 -29.21 -7.20 -27.46
C VAL A 75 -30.25 -7.68 -28.46
N LYS A 76 -30.67 -8.94 -28.33
CA LYS A 76 -31.74 -9.51 -29.13
C LYS A 76 -33.05 -8.82 -28.72
N TYR A 77 -33.48 -7.83 -29.50
CA TYR A 77 -34.79 -7.22 -29.36
C TYR A 77 -35.82 -8.14 -30.05
N ASP A 78 -36.82 -8.61 -29.29
CA ASP A 78 -37.95 -9.40 -29.79
C ASP A 78 -39.08 -8.42 -30.15
N PRO A 79 -39.37 -8.18 -31.44
CA PRO A 79 -40.35 -7.16 -31.86
C PRO A 79 -41.81 -7.59 -31.65
N LEU A 80 -42.07 -8.77 -31.07
CA LEU A 80 -43.39 -9.36 -30.88
C LEU A 80 -43.72 -9.71 -29.41
N LYS A 81 -42.93 -9.26 -28.43
CA LYS A 81 -43.24 -9.36 -26.99
C LYS A 81 -43.30 -8.00 -26.32
#